data_AF-A0A6A4TR27-F1
#
_entry.id   AF-A0A6A4TR27-F1
#
_cell.length_a   1.000
_cell.length_b   1.000
_cell.length_c   1.000
_cell.angle_alpha   90.00
_cell.angle_beta   90.00
_cell.angle_gamma   90.00
#
_symmetry.space_group_name_H-M   'P 1'
#
loop_
_entity.id
_entity.type
_entity.pdbx_description
1 polymer ?
#
loop_
_entity_poly.entity_id
_entity_poly.type
_entity_poly.pdbx_seq_one_letter_code
_entity_poly.pdbx_strand_id
1 'polypeptide(L)'
;MKKVVQQLRFEASINRVKVSQAAADLQQFCIQNALQDPLLTGVSSSTNPFRPQKAFILMLQGKVDLTTAPHAKPLYCHGISRV
;
A
#
# COMPACT_ATOMS: atom_id res chain seq x y z
N MET A 1 28.84 0.14 -35.42
CA MET A 1 27.93 0.80 -36.38
C MET A 1 26.72 -0.08 -36.76
N LYS A 2 26.88 -1.27 -37.36
CA LYS A 2 25.75 -2.09 -37.86
C LYS A 2 24.66 -2.41 -36.81
N LYS A 3 25.05 -2.79 -35.59
CA LYS A 3 24.10 -3.09 -34.49
C LYS A 3 23.22 -1.89 -34.10
N VAL A 4 23.79 -0.69 -34.04
CA VAL A 4 23.07 0.54 -33.67
C VAL A 4 22.04 0.90 -34.74
N VAL A 5 22.39 0.75 -36.03
CA VAL A 5 21.47 1.02 -37.13
C VAL A 5 20.28 0.05 -37.13
N GLN A 6 20.52 -1.22 -36.80
CA GLN A 6 19.45 -2.20 -36.66
C GLN A 6 18.50 -1.85 -35.50
N GLN A 7 19.04 -1.43 -34.36
CA GLN A 7 18.24 -0.98 -33.21
C GLN A 7 17.36 0.22 -33.56
N LEU A 8 17.93 1.25 -34.18
CA LEU A 8 17.19 2.46 -34.56
C LEU A 8 16.07 2.15 -35.57
N ARG A 9 16.29 1.21 -36.50
CA ARG A 9 15.25 0.75 -37.43
C ARG A 9 14.09 0.07 -36.71
N PHE A 10 14.41 -0.75 -35.71
CA PHE A 10 13.39 -1.40 -34.88
C PHE A 10 12.57 -0.36 -34.10
N GLU A 11 13.22 0.57 -33.41
CA GLU A 11 12.53 1.63 -32.64
C GLU A 11 11.71 2.57 -33.52
N ALA A 12 12.18 2.86 -34.73
CA ALA A 12 11.44 3.66 -35.70
C ALA A 12 10.15 2.95 -36.16
N SER A 13 10.15 1.62 -36.22
CA SER A 13 9.01 0.80 -36.65
C SER A 13 7.91 0.63 -35.59
N ILE A 14 8.10 1.17 -34.37
CA ILE A 14 7.10 1.12 -33.31
C ILE A 14 5.91 2.02 -33.66
N ASN A 15 4.71 1.45 -33.63
CA ASN A 15 3.46 2.18 -33.80
C ASN A 15 3.22 3.10 -32.60
N ARG A 16 3.04 4.40 -32.87
CA ARG A 16 2.78 5.41 -31.85
C ARG A 16 1.30 5.73 -31.78
N VAL A 17 0.79 5.93 -30.58
CA VAL A 17 -0.53 6.50 -30.32
C VAL A 17 -0.44 8.01 -30.13
N LYS A 18 -1.54 8.74 -30.35
CA LYS A 18 -1.59 10.17 -30.06
C LYS A 18 -1.44 10.40 -28.56
N VAL A 19 -0.66 11.41 -28.18
CA VAL A 19 -0.46 11.79 -26.78
C VAL A 19 -1.79 12.12 -26.09
N SER A 20 -2.71 12.76 -26.81
CA SER A 20 -4.06 13.05 -26.29
C SER A 20 -4.86 11.78 -25.97
N GLN A 21 -4.72 10.72 -26.76
CA GLN A 21 -5.39 9.44 -26.52
C GLN A 21 -4.78 8.75 -25.30
N ALA A 22 -3.45 8.63 -25.27
CA ALA A 22 -2.76 8.01 -24.14
C ALA A 22 -3.06 8.75 -22.81
N ALA A 23 -3.14 10.08 -22.84
CA ALA A 23 -3.50 10.88 -21.67
C ALA A 23 -4.94 10.61 -21.20
N ALA A 24 -5.90 10.51 -22.13
CA ALA A 24 -7.28 10.18 -21.81
C ALA A 24 -7.40 8.77 -21.21
N ASP A 25 -6.70 7.79 -21.79
CA ASP A 25 -6.70 6.40 -21.31
C ASP A 25 -6.13 6.32 -19.88
N LEU A 26 -5.03 7.02 -19.61
CA LEU A 26 -4.43 7.11 -18.28
C LEU A 26 -5.36 7.80 -17.28
N GLN A 27 -5.99 8.91 -17.66
CA GLN A 27 -6.93 9.62 -16.80
C GLN A 27 -8.13 8.72 -16.45
N GLN A 28 -8.68 8.02 -17.43
CA GLN A 28 -9.80 7.11 -17.22
C GLN A 28 -9.42 5.97 -16.28
N PHE A 29 -8.23 5.39 -16.45
CA PHE A 29 -7.71 4.37 -15.54
C PHE A 29 -7.60 4.89 -14.11
N CYS A 30 -7.04 6.10 -13.92
CA CYS A 30 -6.93 6.71 -12.59
C CYS A 30 -8.31 6.94 -11.95
N ILE A 31 -9.29 7.47 -12.70
CA ILE A 31 -10.64 7.73 -12.17
C ILE A 31 -11.32 6.42 -11.74
N GLN A 32 -11.20 5.36 -12.53
CA GLN A 32 -11.81 4.07 -12.23
C GLN A 32 -11.22 3.42 -10.96
N ASN A 33 -9.92 3.60 -10.74
CA ASN A 33 -9.21 2.98 -9.62
C ASN A 33 -9.07 3.89 -8.40
N ALA A 34 -9.38 5.20 -8.52
CA ALA A 34 -9.23 6.17 -7.44
C ALA A 34 -9.99 5.77 -6.18
N LEU A 35 -11.16 5.15 -6.32
CA LEU A 35 -11.97 4.71 -5.17
C LEU A 35 -11.38 3.51 -4.42
N GLN A 36 -10.55 2.72 -5.10
CA GLN A 36 -9.88 1.55 -4.52
C GLN A 36 -8.50 1.89 -3.98
N ASP A 37 -7.99 3.08 -4.29
CA ASP A 37 -6.75 3.58 -3.72
C ASP A 37 -7.02 4.08 -2.29
N PRO A 38 -6.54 3.37 -1.26
CA PRO A 38 -6.79 3.73 0.13
C PRO A 38 -6.03 5.00 0.56
N LEU A 39 -5.04 5.44 -0.25
CA LEU A 39 -4.32 6.70 -0.04
C LEU A 39 -5.08 7.91 -0.60
N LEU A 40 -5.91 7.71 -1.63
CA LEU A 40 -6.74 8.77 -2.21
C LEU A 40 -8.09 8.91 -1.49
N THR A 41 -8.73 7.78 -1.15
CA THR A 41 -10.04 7.79 -0.46
C THR A 41 -9.94 7.92 1.05
N GLY A 42 -8.78 7.61 1.61
CA GLY A 42 -8.60 7.46 3.04
C GLY A 42 -9.21 6.15 3.55
N VAL A 43 -8.49 5.49 4.46
CA VAL A 43 -8.99 4.29 5.14
C VAL A 43 -9.62 4.66 6.47
N SER A 44 -10.76 4.03 6.77
CA SER A 44 -11.31 4.07 8.11
C SER A 44 -10.28 3.54 9.12
N SER A 45 -10.31 4.09 10.34
CA SER A 45 -9.41 3.68 11.42
C SER A 45 -9.36 2.18 11.69
N SER A 46 -10.43 1.43 11.38
CA SER A 46 -10.54 -0.01 11.62
C SER A 46 -9.99 -0.88 10.48
N THR A 47 -9.86 -0.34 9.27
CA THR A 47 -9.36 -1.07 8.09
C THR A 47 -7.88 -0.82 7.79
N ASN A 48 -7.24 0.12 8.49
CA ASN A 48 -5.81 0.39 8.34
C ASN A 48 -4.95 -0.66 9.10
N PRO A 49 -4.18 -1.52 8.42
CA PRO A 49 -3.33 -2.53 9.06
C PRO A 49 -2.16 -1.92 9.85
N PHE A 50 -1.78 -0.67 9.57
CA PHE A 50 -0.72 0.04 10.29
C PHE A 50 -1.25 0.79 11.52
N ARG A 51 -2.52 0.61 11.88
CA ARG A 51 -3.09 1.25 13.07
C ARG A 51 -2.47 0.66 14.34
N PRO A 52 -1.87 1.48 15.23
CA PRO A 52 -1.56 1.02 16.57
C PRO A 52 -2.87 0.66 17.31
N GLN A 53 -2.94 -0.58 17.82
CA GLN A 53 -4.05 -1.01 18.67
C GLN A 53 -4.11 -0.09 19.89
N LYS A 54 -5.31 0.31 20.32
CA LYS A 54 -5.49 1.20 21.49
C LYS A 54 -4.76 0.67 22.72
N ALA A 55 -4.71 -0.65 22.91
CA ALA A 55 -3.95 -1.30 23.97
C ALA A 55 -2.43 -1.02 23.88
N PHE A 56 -1.86 -0.97 22.67
CA PHE A 56 -0.44 -0.71 22.46
C PHE A 56 -0.06 0.76 22.74
N ILE A 57 -0.94 1.71 22.40
CA ILE A 57 -0.73 3.14 22.76
C ILE A 57 -0.84 3.34 24.27
N LEU A 58 -1.81 2.69 24.92
CA LEU A 58 -2.05 2.84 26.36
C LEU A 58 -0.93 2.19 27.20
N MET A 59 -0.32 1.10 26.72
CA MET A 59 0.88 0.49 27.28
C MET A 59 2.10 1.43 27.20
N LEU A 60 2.29 2.13 26.06
CA LEU A 60 3.38 3.09 25.88
C LEU A 60 3.18 4.39 26.69
N GLN A 61 1.94 4.73 27.04
CA GLN A 61 1.59 5.94 27.79
C GLN A 61 1.49 5.72 29.32
N GLY A 62 1.84 4.52 29.82
CA GLY A 62 1.91 4.24 31.25
C GLY A 62 0.61 4.44 32.03
N LYS A 63 -0.55 4.31 31.37
CA LYS A 63 -1.88 4.56 31.97
C LYS A 63 -2.84 3.36 31.84
N VAL A 64 -2.38 2.15 32.19
CA VAL A 64 -3.28 1.01 32.40
C VAL A 64 -2.86 0.24 33.65
N ASP A 65 -3.59 0.43 34.74
CA ASP A 65 -3.66 -0.55 35.81
C ASP A 65 -4.37 -1.81 35.27
N LEU A 66 -3.68 -2.94 35.37
CA LEU A 66 -4.06 -4.23 34.79
C LEU A 66 -5.24 -4.93 35.52
N THR A 67 -6.14 -4.21 36.17
CA THR A 67 -7.06 -4.79 37.17
C THR A 67 -8.53 -4.91 36.76
N THR A 68 -8.92 -4.51 35.55
CA THR A 68 -10.33 -4.65 35.10
C THR A 68 -10.47 -5.13 33.66
N ALA A 69 -10.21 -6.42 33.43
CA ALA A 69 -10.77 -7.12 32.28
C ALA A 69 -10.89 -8.64 32.57
N PRO A 70 -12.08 -9.17 32.91
CA PRO A 70 -12.26 -10.57 33.31
C PRO A 70 -12.26 -11.57 32.14
N HIS A 71 -11.71 -11.25 30.96
CA HIS A 71 -11.78 -12.20 29.83
C HIS A 71 -10.70 -12.05 28.74
N ALA A 72 -9.51 -11.54 29.05
CA ALA A 72 -8.40 -11.57 28.09
C ALA A 72 -7.75 -12.96 28.07
N LYS A 73 -8.07 -13.76 27.04
CA LYS A 73 -7.35 -15.00 26.74
C LYS A 73 -5.86 -14.66 26.51
N PRO A 74 -4.91 -15.36 27.14
CA PRO A 74 -3.50 -15.13 26.89
C PRO A 74 -3.17 -15.65 25.50
N LEU A 75 -2.93 -14.76 24.54
CA LEU A 75 -2.24 -15.14 23.32
C LEU A 75 -0.78 -15.40 23.72
N TYR A 76 -0.51 -16.67 24.01
CA TYR A 76 0.81 -17.19 24.37
C TYR A 76 1.78 -16.87 23.22
N CYS A 77 2.66 -15.89 23.42
CA CYS A 77 3.75 -15.59 22.51
C CYS A 77 4.78 -16.73 22.61
N HIS A 78 4.58 -17.80 21.86
CA HIS A 78 5.62 -18.80 21.66
C HIS A 78 6.68 -18.22 20.72
N GLY A 79 7.84 -17.89 21.30
CA GLY A 79 9.14 -18.02 20.65
C GLY A 79 9.47 -17.04 19.52
N ILE A 80 10.02 -15.88 19.88
CA ILE A 80 11.16 -15.37 19.14
C ILE A 80 12.35 -15.45 20.09
N SER A 81 13.03 -16.60 20.05
CA SER A 81 14.41 -16.65 20.54
C SER A 81 15.21 -15.66 19.72
N ARG A 82 15.75 -14.65 20.40
CA ARG A 82 16.95 -13.96 19.95
C ARG A 82 17.99 -15.00 19.57
N VAL A 83 18.35 -15.06 18.28
CA VAL A 83 19.71 -15.29 17.81
C VAL A 83 19.94 -14.36 16.64
#